data_AF-A0A9E2CHJ9-F1
#
_entry.id   AF-A0A9E2CHJ9-F1
#
_cell.length_a   1.000
_cell.length_b   1.000
_cell.length_c   1.000
_cell.angle_alpha   90.00
_cell.angle_beta   90.00
_cell.angle_gamma   90.00
#
_symmetry.space_group_name_H-M   'P 1'
#
loop_
_entity.id
_entity.type
_entity.pdbx_description
1 polymer ?
#
loop_
_entity_poly.entity_id
_entity_poly.type
_entity_poly.pdbx_seq_one_letter_code
_entity_poly.pdbx_strand_id
1 'polypeptide(L)'
;MKTTRRKKTEAKPVKKLTNAELQRMSAEFDREFVADTFGPPTPDAKARLRRAKRKPGRPRIGEGSKAISVTVEKTLLCKVDRIAKRDGTTRAKLIAWGLKAILKKDGPGAR
;
A
#
# COMPACT_ATOMS: atom_id res chain seq x y z
N MET A 1 9.84 -37.13 30.83
CA MET A 1 9.99 -37.55 29.41
C MET A 1 10.81 -36.49 28.67
N LYS A 2 11.97 -36.84 28.11
CA LYS A 2 12.87 -35.88 27.43
C LYS A 2 12.37 -35.64 26.00
N THR A 3 11.90 -34.43 25.69
CA THR A 3 11.51 -34.04 24.32
C THR A 3 12.75 -33.80 23.46
N THR A 4 13.01 -34.69 22.50
CA THR A 4 14.06 -34.52 21.50
C THR A 4 13.64 -33.47 20.47
N ARG A 5 14.30 -32.30 20.50
CA ARG A 5 14.13 -31.24 19.51
C ARG A 5 14.75 -31.70 18.19
N ARG A 6 13.94 -31.99 17.17
CA ARG A 6 14.44 -32.28 15.80
C ARG A 6 15.25 -31.08 15.30
N LYS A 7 16.53 -31.29 14.99
CA LYS A 7 17.39 -30.31 14.32
C LYS A 7 16.77 -29.95 12.97
N LYS A 8 16.53 -28.65 12.76
CA LYS A 8 16.10 -28.09 11.47
C LYS A 8 17.30 -28.21 10.53
N THR A 9 17.23 -29.10 9.54
CA THR A 9 18.25 -29.17 8.50
C THR A 9 18.27 -27.85 7.75
N GLU A 10 19.41 -27.16 7.76
CA GLU A 10 19.60 -25.94 6.99
C GLU A 10 19.56 -26.29 5.50
N ALA A 11 18.46 -25.92 4.84
CA ALA A 11 18.34 -26.10 3.41
C ALA A 11 19.41 -25.25 2.70
N LYS A 12 20.09 -25.85 1.72
CA LYS A 12 21.08 -25.15 0.90
C LYS A 12 20.42 -23.90 0.26
N PRO A 13 21.14 -22.78 0.11
CA PRO A 13 20.65 -21.63 -0.63
C PRO A 13 20.26 -22.04 -2.06
N VAL A 14 19.14 -21.54 -2.57
CA VAL A 14 18.59 -21.90 -3.90
C VAL A 14 19.64 -21.76 -5.02
N LYS A 15 20.53 -20.76 -4.92
CA LYS A 15 21.64 -20.51 -5.86
C LYS A 15 22.71 -21.61 -5.91
N LYS A 16 22.72 -22.56 -4.96
CA LYS A 16 23.68 -23.67 -4.85
C LYS A 16 23.02 -25.04 -5.08
N LEU A 17 21.76 -25.06 -5.50
CA LEU A 17 21.05 -26.30 -5.82
C LEU A 17 21.42 -26.75 -7.24
N THR A 18 21.53 -28.06 -7.40
CA THR A 18 21.66 -28.72 -8.71
C THR A 18 20.34 -28.64 -9.48
N ASN A 19 20.36 -28.82 -10.80
CA ASN A 19 19.14 -28.82 -11.61
C ASN A 19 18.11 -29.85 -11.14
N ALA A 20 18.55 -31.02 -10.69
CA ALA A 20 17.66 -32.05 -10.15
C ALA A 20 17.01 -31.64 -8.81
N GLU A 21 17.74 -30.91 -7.95
CA GLU A 21 17.20 -30.35 -6.71
C GLU A 21 16.22 -29.20 -7.01
N LEU A 22 16.51 -28.37 -8.01
CA LEU A 22 15.62 -27.30 -8.47
C LEU A 22 14.32 -27.83 -9.06
N GLN A 23 14.38 -28.87 -9.89
CA GLN A 23 13.20 -29.54 -10.45
C GLN A 23 12.31 -30.14 -9.36
N ARG A 24 12.90 -30.79 -8.35
CA ARG A 24 12.13 -31.32 -7.21
C ARG A 24 11.46 -30.21 -6.41
N MET A 25 12.10 -29.05 -6.30
CA MET A 25 11.53 -27.88 -5.62
C MET A 25 10.40 -27.24 -6.42
N SER A 26 10.50 -27.20 -7.76
CA SER A 26 9.47 -26.62 -8.62
C SER A 26 8.28 -27.53 -8.90
N ALA A 27 8.44 -28.85 -8.70
CA ALA A 27 7.43 -29.86 -9.01
C ALA A 27 6.05 -29.62 -8.34
N GLU A 28 6.00 -28.88 -7.22
CA GLU A 28 4.73 -28.52 -6.59
C GLU A 28 3.91 -27.49 -7.40
N PHE A 29 4.56 -26.69 -8.24
CA PHE A 29 3.93 -25.66 -9.08
C PHE A 29 3.52 -26.19 -10.46
N ASP A 30 3.97 -27.37 -10.85
CA ASP A 30 3.60 -28.02 -12.13
C ASP A 30 2.16 -28.62 -12.09
N ARG A 31 1.45 -28.46 -10.97
CA ARG A 31 0.07 -28.92 -10.82
C ARG A 31 -0.90 -27.95 -11.46
N GLU A 32 -1.54 -28.38 -12.54
CA GLU A 32 -2.62 -27.63 -13.18
C GLU A 32 -3.90 -27.66 -12.34
N PHE A 33 -4.68 -26.57 -12.37
CA PHE A 33 -6.04 -26.48 -11.80
C PHE A 33 -6.21 -26.85 -10.31
N VAL A 34 -5.35 -26.36 -9.42
CA VAL A 34 -5.48 -26.55 -7.95
C VAL A 34 -6.60 -25.74 -7.27
N ALA A 35 -7.57 -25.23 -8.04
CA ALA A 35 -8.66 -24.37 -7.55
C ALA A 35 -9.51 -25.05 -6.44
N ASP A 36 -9.64 -26.37 -6.50
CA ASP A 36 -10.45 -27.16 -5.58
C ASP A 36 -9.81 -27.32 -4.19
N THR A 37 -8.53 -26.96 -4.07
CA THR A 37 -7.79 -26.96 -2.79
C THR A 37 -8.01 -25.69 -1.96
N PHE A 38 -8.62 -24.66 -2.54
CA PHE A 38 -8.85 -23.38 -1.88
C PHE A 38 -10.15 -23.40 -1.08
N GLY A 39 -10.05 -23.11 0.22
CA GLY A 39 -11.20 -22.93 1.10
C GLY A 39 -11.57 -21.46 1.31
N PRO A 40 -12.63 -21.20 2.10
CA PRO A 40 -12.97 -19.85 2.54
C PRO A 40 -11.77 -19.18 3.23
N PRO A 41 -11.47 -17.91 2.93
CA PRO A 41 -10.31 -17.25 3.53
C PRO A 41 -10.48 -17.11 5.04
N THR A 42 -9.40 -17.41 5.77
CA THR A 42 -9.34 -17.23 7.23
C THR A 42 -9.58 -15.75 7.61
N PRO A 43 -9.99 -15.46 8.85
CA PRO A 43 -10.16 -14.08 9.31
C PRO A 43 -8.93 -13.19 9.06
N ASP A 44 -7.74 -13.76 9.24
CA ASP A 44 -6.46 -13.08 9.01
C ASP A 44 -6.20 -12.78 7.52
N ALA A 45 -6.50 -13.75 6.65
CA ALA A 45 -6.44 -13.58 5.20
C ALA A 45 -7.44 -12.50 4.72
N LYS A 46 -8.66 -12.48 5.27
CA LYS A 46 -9.66 -11.43 5.00
C LYS A 46 -9.17 -10.05 5.44
N ALA A 47 -8.54 -9.95 6.61
CA ALA A 47 -7.98 -8.69 7.11
C ALA A 47 -6.81 -8.19 6.24
N ARG A 48 -5.96 -9.09 5.75
CA ARG A 48 -4.86 -8.76 4.83
C ARG A 48 -5.39 -8.29 3.48
N LEU A 49 -6.41 -8.97 2.94
CA LEU A 49 -7.08 -8.56 1.70
C LEU A 49 -7.74 -7.19 1.83
N ARG A 50 -8.42 -6.91 2.95
CA ARG A 50 -9.04 -5.60 3.21
C ARG A 50 -8.01 -4.48 3.30
N ARG A 51 -6.84 -4.75 3.90
CA ARG A 51 -5.71 -3.81 3.92
C ARG A 51 -5.12 -3.59 2.53
N ALA A 52 -4.93 -4.64 1.74
CA ALA A 52 -4.45 -4.53 0.37
C ALA A 52 -5.44 -3.79 -0.56
N LYS A 53 -6.75 -3.98 -0.36
CA LYS A 53 -7.81 -3.28 -1.10
C LYS A 53 -8.00 -1.81 -0.68
N ARG A 54 -7.46 -1.38 0.46
CA ARG A 54 -7.47 0.04 0.83
C ARG A 54 -6.50 0.77 -0.09
N LYS A 55 -7.05 1.46 -1.11
CA LYS A 55 -6.26 2.35 -1.98
C LYS A 55 -5.55 3.41 -1.12
N PRO A 56 -4.23 3.56 -1.24
CA PRO A 56 -3.53 4.62 -0.53
C PRO A 56 -3.95 5.98 -1.09
N GLY A 57 -4.31 6.92 -0.20
CA GLY A 57 -4.02 8.34 -0.42
C GLY A 57 -5.12 9.33 -0.80
N ARG A 58 -6.41 8.97 -0.97
CA ARG A 58 -7.43 9.99 -1.32
C ARG A 58 -8.64 10.06 -0.37
N PRO A 59 -8.92 11.23 0.24
CA PRO A 59 -10.11 11.44 1.07
C PRO A 59 -11.40 11.15 0.29
N ARG A 60 -12.33 10.40 0.90
CA ARG A 60 -13.63 10.02 0.31
C ARG A 60 -14.78 10.97 0.68
N ILE A 61 -14.48 12.21 1.07
CA ILE A 61 -15.47 13.13 1.65
C ILE A 61 -15.88 14.17 0.60
N GLY A 62 -17.19 14.30 0.32
CA GLY A 62 -17.78 15.23 -0.67
C GLY A 62 -18.16 14.56 -2.00
N GLU A 63 -18.25 15.34 -3.09
CA GLU A 63 -18.58 14.91 -4.47
C GLU A 63 -17.49 14.05 -5.15
N GLY A 64 -16.60 13.46 -4.37
CA GLY A 64 -15.44 12.75 -4.86
C GLY A 64 -14.26 13.69 -5.13
N SER A 65 -13.41 13.31 -6.07
CA SER A 65 -12.14 14.02 -6.28
C SER A 65 -11.63 13.81 -7.71
N LYS A 66 -11.13 14.87 -8.37
CA LYS A 66 -10.52 14.83 -9.72
C LYS A 66 -9.01 15.01 -9.64
N ALA A 67 -8.24 14.12 -10.28
CA ALA A 67 -6.78 14.25 -10.32
C ALA A 67 -6.41 15.38 -11.29
N ILE A 68 -5.49 16.24 -10.88
CA ILE A 68 -4.95 17.32 -11.70
C ILE A 68 -3.42 17.22 -11.71
N SER A 69 -2.80 17.52 -12.83
CA SER A 69 -1.35 17.68 -12.92
C SER A 69 -1.01 19.15 -12.68
N VAL A 70 -0.21 19.42 -11.66
CA VAL A 70 0.29 20.77 -11.36
C VAL A 70 1.77 20.69 -11.03
N THR A 71 2.55 21.60 -11.60
CA THR A 71 3.95 21.77 -11.25
C THR A 71 4.06 22.86 -10.19
N VAL A 72 4.73 22.55 -9.09
CA VAL A 72 4.98 23.49 -7.99
C VAL A 72 6.46 23.53 -7.70
N GLU A 73 6.93 24.67 -7.18
CA GLU A 73 8.32 24.85 -6.79
C GLU A 73 8.70 23.84 -5.68
N LYS A 74 9.89 23.24 -5.78
CA LYS A 74 10.32 22.13 -4.92
C LYS A 74 10.38 22.52 -3.46
N THR A 75 10.97 23.67 -3.14
CA THR A 75 11.11 24.12 -1.75
C THR A 75 9.77 24.50 -1.13
N LEU A 76 8.84 25.05 -1.91
CA LEU A 76 7.46 25.32 -1.52
C LEU A 76 6.74 24.02 -1.14
N LEU A 77 6.88 22.99 -1.98
CA LEU A 77 6.30 21.68 -1.69
C LEU A 77 6.87 21.07 -0.39
N CYS A 78 8.17 21.20 -0.17
CA CYS A 78 8.81 20.76 1.08
C CYS A 78 8.28 21.50 2.31
N LYS A 79 8.06 22.82 2.20
CA LYS A 79 7.47 23.64 3.28
C LYS A 79 6.04 23.19 3.59
N VAL A 80 5.23 22.97 2.55
CA VAL A 80 3.85 22.45 2.67
C VAL A 80 3.83 21.10 3.40
N ASP A 81 4.74 20.18 3.05
CA ASP A 81 4.84 18.88 3.69
C ASP A 81 5.24 18.96 5.16
N ARG A 82 6.16 19.87 5.51
CA ARG A 82 6.55 20.09 6.89
C ARG A 82 5.39 20.60 7.73
N ILE A 83 4.62 21.56 7.21
CA ILE A 83 3.42 22.09 7.88
C ILE A 83 2.37 20.99 8.04
N ALA A 84 2.11 20.22 6.97
CA ALA A 84 1.13 19.14 7.02
C ALA A 84 1.46 18.10 8.11
N LYS A 85 2.74 17.72 8.23
CA LYS A 85 3.20 16.79 9.28
C LYS A 85 3.06 17.39 10.69
N ARG A 86 3.45 18.65 10.88
CA ARG A 86 3.35 19.34 12.17
C ARG A 86 1.89 19.41 12.64
N ASP A 87 0.98 19.70 11.73
CA ASP A 87 -0.43 19.96 12.05
C ASP A 87 -1.30 18.69 11.97
N GLY A 88 -0.70 17.51 11.80
CA GLY A 88 -1.42 16.23 11.72
C GLY A 88 -2.41 16.15 10.55
N THR A 89 -2.16 16.89 9.47
CA THR A 89 -3.04 16.99 8.30
C THR A 89 -2.40 16.42 7.05
N THR A 90 -3.15 16.31 5.96
CA THR A 90 -2.60 15.84 4.68
C THR A 90 -2.25 17.01 3.78
N ARG A 91 -1.24 16.83 2.93
CA ARG A 91 -0.88 17.79 1.86
C ARG A 91 -2.10 18.23 1.05
N ALA A 92 -2.93 17.27 0.65
CA ALA A 92 -4.15 17.53 -0.13
C ALA A 92 -5.15 18.41 0.63
N LYS A 93 -5.30 18.21 1.95
CA LYS A 93 -6.20 19.02 2.79
C LYS A 93 -5.67 20.46 2.93
N LEU A 94 -4.36 20.64 3.07
CA LEU A 94 -3.74 21.97 3.15
C LEU A 94 -3.89 22.74 1.83
N ILE A 95 -3.65 22.09 0.69
CA ILE A 95 -3.85 22.69 -0.63
C ILE A 95 -5.33 23.09 -0.82
N ALA A 96 -6.27 22.21 -0.46
CA ALA A 96 -7.70 22.50 -0.56
C ALA A 96 -8.12 23.71 0.31
N TRP A 97 -7.55 23.84 1.52
CA TRP A 97 -7.78 25.01 2.37
C TRP A 97 -7.26 26.30 1.76
N GLY A 98 -6.04 26.29 1.21
CA GLY A 98 -5.48 27.45 0.51
C GLY A 98 -6.36 27.90 -0.66
N LEU A 99 -6.80 26.95 -1.49
CA LEU A 99 -7.70 27.24 -2.62
C LEU A 99 -9.04 27.83 -2.17
N LYS A 100 -9.66 27.27 -1.11
CA LYS A 100 -10.90 27.82 -0.54
C LYS A 100 -10.73 29.24 0.00
N ALA A 101 -9.61 29.53 0.66
CA ALA A 101 -9.33 30.84 1.20
C ALA A 101 -9.19 31.89 0.09
N ILE A 102 -8.51 31.54 -1.01
CA ILE A 102 -8.37 32.42 -2.19
C ILE A 102 -9.73 32.63 -2.87
N LEU A 103 -10.49 31.56 -3.12
CA LEU A 103 -11.82 31.67 -3.74
C LEU A 103 -12.82 32.49 -2.90
N LYS A 104 -12.70 32.45 -1.56
CA LYS A 104 -13.50 33.31 -0.68
C LYS A 104 -13.11 34.79 -0.82
N LYS A 105 -11.84 35.07 -1.07
CA LYS A 105 -11.31 36.42 -1.27
C LYS A 105 -11.69 36.99 -2.65
N ASP A 106 -11.65 36.14 -3.69
CA ASP A 106 -11.77 36.57 -5.09
C ASP A 106 -13.13 36.19 -5.74
N GLY A 107 -14.05 35.58 -4.98
CA GLY A 107 -15.36 35.13 -5.49
C GLY A 107 -16.28 36.29 -5.91
N PRO A 108 -17.31 36.03 -6.74
CA PRO A 108 -18.17 37.02 -7.40
C PRO A 108 -19.14 37.80 -6.47
N GLY A 109 -18.71 38.10 -5.23
CA GLY A 109 -19.38 39.02 -4.30
C GLY A 109 -18.39 39.85 -3.46
N ALA A 110 -17.13 39.92 -3.87
CA ALA A 110 -16.07 40.71 -3.21
C ALA A 110 -15.60 41.93 -4.02
N ARG A 111 -16.39 42.35 -5.02
CA ARG A 111 -16.29 43.66 -5.68
C ARG A 111 -17.68 44.21 -5.92
#